data_AF-M9RY42-F1
#
_entry.id   AF-M9RY42-F1
#
_cell.length_a   1.000
_cell.length_b   1.000
_cell.length_c   1.000
_cell.angle_alpha   90.00
_cell.angle_beta   90.00
_cell.angle_gamma   90.00
#
_symmetry.space_group_name_H-M   'P 1'
#
loop_
_entity.id
_entity.type
_entity.pdbx_description
1 polymer ?
#
loop_
_entity_poly.entity_id
_entity_poly.type
_entity_poly.pdbx_seq_one_letter_code
_entity_poly.pdbx_strand_id
1 'polypeptide(L)'
;MTNTFNPLDFGFDKLDLQHGSLRFYEYCSGDFCDGKVNPHRINVYLTQDGDFVTVWDGLFDTAFVSQAFHDLIGKVGLGDVDFFTTYHTPLFRGHIETQDEAKIILKALRFDRLRPSIIRIDEDNRICCDSL
;
A
#
# COMPACT_ATOMS: atom_id res chain seq x y z
N MET A 1 -4.03 -29.56 7.11
CA MET A 1 -4.35 -28.13 6.95
C MET A 1 -3.10 -27.45 6.43
N THR A 2 -3.16 -26.78 5.29
CA THR A 2 -2.01 -26.07 4.72
C THR A 2 -1.75 -24.81 5.54
N ASN A 3 -0.59 -24.74 6.19
CA ASN A 3 -0.15 -23.59 7.01
C ASN A 3 0.35 -22.43 6.13
N THR A 4 -0.30 -22.19 4.99
CA THR A 4 0.14 -21.25 3.96
C THR A 4 -0.16 -19.82 4.39
N PHE A 5 0.73 -18.90 4.03
CA PHE A 5 0.55 -17.49 4.33
C PHE A 5 -0.71 -16.91 3.68
N ASN A 6 -1.56 -16.31 4.51
CA ASN A 6 -2.73 -15.56 4.08
C ASN A 6 -2.70 -14.17 4.73
N PRO A 7 -2.56 -13.08 3.94
CA PRO A 7 -2.50 -11.71 4.47
C PRO A 7 -3.66 -11.31 5.37
N LEU A 8 -4.86 -11.87 5.14
CA LEU A 8 -6.06 -11.57 5.92
C LEU A 8 -5.90 -11.90 7.41
N ASP A 9 -5.09 -12.91 7.73
CA ASP A 9 -4.83 -13.31 9.12
C ASP A 9 -3.90 -12.33 9.87
N PHE A 10 -3.36 -11.34 9.16
CA PHE A 10 -2.40 -10.34 9.68
C PHE A 10 -2.94 -8.90 9.61
N GLY A 11 -4.26 -8.75 9.49
CA GLY A 11 -4.92 -7.44 9.52
C GLY A 11 -4.86 -6.69 8.19
N PHE A 12 -4.61 -7.40 7.09
CA PHE A 12 -4.77 -6.84 5.76
C PHE A 12 -6.16 -7.14 5.20
N ASP A 13 -6.77 -6.18 4.52
CA ASP A 13 -7.95 -6.42 3.70
C ASP A 13 -7.56 -6.53 2.23
N LYS A 14 -8.27 -7.41 1.52
CA LYS A 14 -8.09 -7.57 0.07
C LYS A 14 -8.77 -6.41 -0.64
N LEU A 15 -8.03 -5.75 -1.54
CA LEU A 15 -8.57 -4.70 -2.40
C LEU A 15 -9.34 -5.30 -3.57
N ASP A 16 -10.37 -4.59 -4.03
CA ASP A 16 -11.12 -4.89 -5.26
C ASP A 16 -10.32 -4.51 -6.51
N LEU A 17 -9.13 -5.10 -6.63
CA LEU A 17 -8.23 -4.99 -7.77
C LEU A 17 -7.50 -6.32 -7.97
N GLN A 18 -7.44 -6.79 -9.22
CA GLN A 18 -6.69 -7.98 -9.58
C GLN A 18 -6.03 -7.81 -10.95
N HIS A 19 -4.78 -8.25 -11.06
CA HIS A 19 -4.04 -8.26 -12.33
C HIS A 19 -3.41 -9.65 -12.56
N GLY A 20 -4.09 -10.50 -13.31
CA GLY A 20 -3.67 -11.90 -13.48
C GLY A 20 -3.76 -12.67 -12.16
N SER A 21 -2.67 -13.30 -11.73
CA SER A 21 -2.56 -13.97 -10.42
C SER A 21 -2.24 -13.03 -9.26
N LEU A 22 -1.81 -11.80 -9.55
CA LEU A 22 -1.42 -10.80 -8.57
C LEU A 22 -2.63 -10.28 -7.80
N ARG A 23 -2.54 -10.36 -6.47
CA ARG A 23 -3.55 -9.88 -5.53
C ARG A 23 -3.00 -8.69 -4.76
N PHE A 24 -3.87 -7.75 -4.42
CA PHE A 24 -3.53 -6.53 -3.72
C PHE A 24 -4.26 -6.46 -2.38
N TYR A 25 -3.55 -5.97 -1.38
CA TYR A 25 -4.01 -5.89 -0.02
C TYR A 25 -3.58 -4.57 0.61
N GLU A 26 -4.38 -4.09 1.56
CA GLU A 26 -4.13 -2.89 2.33
C GLU A 26 -4.16 -3.23 3.82
N TYR A 27 -3.23 -2.69 4.60
CA TYR A 27 -3.22 -2.88 6.04
C TYR A 27 -4.31 -2.02 6.71
N CYS A 28 -5.12 -2.67 7.54
CA CYS A 28 -6.29 -2.06 8.15
C CYS A 28 -6.04 -1.70 9.60
N SER A 29 -5.62 -0.45 9.76
CA SER A 29 -5.56 0.24 11.04
C SER A 29 -6.87 1.03 11.26
N GLY A 30 -7.87 0.40 11.87
CA GLY A 30 -9.13 1.06 12.24
C GLY A 30 -10.17 1.14 11.11
N ASP A 31 -11.05 2.14 11.14
CA ASP A 31 -12.29 2.20 10.34
C ASP A 31 -12.12 2.62 8.86
N PHE A 32 -10.89 2.65 8.33
CA PHE A 32 -10.58 3.29 7.03
C PHE A 32 -10.42 2.34 5.85
N CYS A 33 -10.40 1.03 6.07
CA CYS A 33 -10.41 0.07 4.99
C CYS A 33 -11.84 -0.20 4.51
N ASP A 34 -12.16 0.25 3.30
CA ASP A 34 -13.42 -0.05 2.61
C ASP A 34 -13.25 -1.08 1.48
N GLY A 35 -12.04 -1.67 1.39
CA GLY A 35 -11.67 -2.62 0.35
C GLY A 35 -11.47 -2.00 -1.04
N LYS A 36 -11.48 -0.66 -1.16
CA LYS A 36 -11.32 0.04 -2.44
C LYS A 36 -9.95 0.71 -2.53
N VAL A 37 -9.42 0.74 -3.74
CA VAL A 37 -8.21 1.49 -4.03
C VAL A 37 -8.50 2.99 -3.90
N ASN A 38 -7.79 3.66 -2.99
CA ASN A 38 -7.77 5.11 -2.89
C ASN A 38 -6.39 5.62 -3.35
N PRO A 39 -6.30 6.29 -4.52
CA PRO A 39 -5.02 6.70 -5.07
C PRO A 39 -4.35 7.82 -4.25
N HIS A 40 -5.09 8.52 -3.39
CA HIS A 40 -4.55 9.59 -2.54
C HIS A 40 -4.09 9.11 -1.17
N ARG A 41 -4.31 7.83 -0.84
CA ARG A 41 -4.01 7.30 0.48
C ARG A 41 -2.59 6.77 0.54
N ILE A 42 -1.86 7.25 1.54
CA ILE A 42 -0.63 6.65 2.01
C ILE A 42 -1.01 5.62 3.07
N ASN A 43 -0.65 4.37 2.85
CA ASN A 43 -0.84 3.29 3.80
C ASN A 43 0.18 2.17 3.53
N VAL A 44 0.13 1.14 4.37
CA VAL A 44 0.90 -0.07 4.16
C VAL A 44 0.13 -0.98 3.23
N TYR A 45 0.75 -1.35 2.11
CA TYR A 45 0.19 -2.19 1.09
C TYR A 45 1.00 -3.48 0.94
N LEU A 46 0.32 -4.51 0.48
CA LEU A 46 0.91 -5.82 0.21
C LEU A 46 0.42 -6.33 -1.15
N THR A 47 1.33 -6.84 -1.97
CA THR A 47 0.99 -7.66 -3.13
C THR A 47 1.43 -9.10 -2.93
N GLN A 48 0.64 -10.02 -3.47
CA GLN A 48 0.91 -11.46 -3.40
C GLN A 48 0.67 -12.12 -4.77
N ASP A 49 1.68 -12.85 -5.25
CA ASP A 49 1.61 -13.74 -6.41
C ASP A 49 2.16 -15.12 -6.02
N GLY A 50 1.26 -16.07 -5.74
CA GLY A 50 1.61 -17.31 -5.05
C GLY A 50 2.22 -17.01 -3.68
N ASP A 51 3.45 -17.48 -3.45
CA ASP A 51 4.20 -17.24 -2.21
C ASP A 51 5.11 -16.00 -2.31
N PHE A 52 5.19 -15.35 -3.47
CA PHE A 52 5.99 -14.13 -3.63
C PHE A 52 5.20 -12.90 -3.14
N VAL A 53 5.79 -12.16 -2.21
CA VAL A 53 5.15 -11.06 -1.48
C VAL A 53 6.00 -9.80 -1.58
N THR A 54 5.35 -8.67 -1.83
CA THR A 54 5.94 -7.33 -1.66
C THR A 54 5.14 -6.55 -0.65
N VAL A 55 5.82 -5.87 0.28
CA VAL A 55 5.20 -4.98 1.27
C VAL A 55 5.88 -3.61 1.19
N TRP A 56 5.09 -2.55 1.19
CA TRP A 56 5.58 -1.18 1.20
C TRP A 56 4.67 -0.29 2.03
N ASP A 57 5.22 0.81 2.52
CA ASP A 57 4.46 1.93 3.06
C ASP A 57 4.51 3.05 2.05
N GLY A 58 3.36 3.61 1.70
CA GLY A 58 3.32 4.60 0.66
C GLY A 58 1.99 4.71 -0.04
N LEU A 59 2.01 5.31 -1.22
CA LEU A 59 0.86 5.34 -2.11
C LEU A 59 0.61 3.98 -2.76
N PHE A 60 -0.64 3.79 -3.19
CA PHE A 60 -0.96 2.70 -4.09
C PHE A 60 -0.18 2.87 -5.42
N ASP A 61 0.30 1.75 -5.96
CA ASP A 61 1.20 1.75 -7.12
C ASP A 61 0.58 2.52 -8.30
N THR A 62 1.32 3.53 -8.77
CA THR A 62 0.89 4.47 -9.81
C THR A 62 0.61 3.81 -11.15
N ALA A 63 1.13 2.60 -11.41
CA ALA A 63 0.74 1.85 -12.61
C ALA A 63 -0.75 1.44 -12.60
N PHE A 64 -1.40 1.50 -11.43
CA PHE A 64 -2.77 1.05 -11.21
C PHE A 64 -3.70 2.15 -10.64
N VAL A 65 -3.22 3.39 -10.55
CA VAL A 65 -4.05 4.54 -10.12
C VAL A 65 -4.73 5.21 -11.32
N SER A 66 -5.80 5.95 -11.05
CA SER A 66 -6.57 6.65 -12.09
C SER A 66 -5.81 7.82 -12.71
N GLN A 67 -6.15 8.17 -13.96
CA GLN A 67 -5.64 9.37 -14.65
C GLN A 67 -5.80 10.66 -13.82
N ALA A 68 -6.88 10.79 -13.04
CA ALA A 68 -7.12 11.95 -12.18
C ALA A 68 -6.00 12.18 -11.14
N PHE A 69 -5.30 11.11 -10.73
CA PHE A 69 -4.16 11.20 -9.84
C PHE A 69 -2.90 11.69 -10.55
N HIS A 70 -2.65 11.20 -11.76
CA HIS A 70 -1.57 11.71 -12.61
C HIS A 70 -1.77 13.19 -12.93
N ASP A 71 -3.01 13.62 -13.18
CA ASP A 71 -3.34 15.03 -13.40
C ASP A 71 -3.09 15.87 -12.14
N LEU A 72 -3.31 15.30 -10.95
CA LEU A 72 -3.01 15.95 -9.67
C LEU A 72 -1.50 16.13 -9.48
N ILE A 73 -0.71 15.09 -9.75
CA ILE A 73 0.76 15.12 -9.69
C ILE A 73 1.32 16.11 -10.71
N GLY A 74 0.78 16.14 -11.94
CA GLY A 74 1.19 17.07 -12.97
C GLY A 74 0.99 18.54 -12.57
N LYS A 75 -0.05 18.86 -11.79
CA LYS A 75 -0.31 20.23 -11.30
C LYS A 75 0.72 20.73 -10.30
N VAL A 76 1.29 19.84 -9.47
CA VAL A 76 2.34 20.21 -8.50
C VAL A 76 3.74 20.25 -9.12
N GLY A 77 3.86 19.96 -10.42
CA GLY A 77 5.12 19.99 -11.16
C GLY A 77 6.09 18.88 -10.77
N LEU A 78 5.62 17.85 -10.07
CA LEU A 78 6.39 16.63 -9.81
C LEU A 78 6.15 15.67 -10.97
N GLY A 79 7.21 15.02 -11.47
CA GLY A 79 7.03 13.88 -12.36
C GLY A 79 6.52 12.66 -11.58
N ASP A 80 5.84 11.73 -12.25
CA ASP A 80 5.32 10.50 -11.62
C ASP A 80 6.41 9.73 -10.85
N VAL A 81 7.63 9.68 -11.39
CA VAL A 81 8.79 8.99 -10.80
C VAL A 81 9.25 9.64 -9.50
N ASP A 82 9.34 10.98 -9.47
CA ASP A 82 9.77 11.72 -8.28
C ASP A 82 8.72 11.60 -7.17
N PHE A 83 7.44 11.63 -7.55
CA PHE A 83 6.33 11.48 -6.62
C PHE A 83 6.31 10.11 -5.97
N PHE A 84 6.38 9.04 -6.79
CA PHE A 84 6.40 7.68 -6.27
C PHE A 84 7.62 7.43 -5.39
N THR A 85 8.81 7.87 -5.80
CA THR A 85 10.05 7.72 -5.00
C THR A 85 9.93 8.43 -3.65
N THR A 86 9.21 9.56 -3.59
CA THR A 86 9.01 10.34 -2.36
C THR A 86 8.07 9.64 -1.38
N TYR A 87 7.03 8.99 -1.89
CA TYR A 87 5.96 8.41 -1.07
C TYR A 87 5.88 6.89 -1.17
N HIS A 88 6.98 6.21 -1.50
CA HIS A 88 7.03 4.75 -1.55
C HIS A 88 8.26 4.23 -0.84
N THR A 89 8.07 3.73 0.37
CA THR A 89 9.09 3.10 1.20
C THR A 89 8.96 1.58 1.10
N PRO A 90 9.88 0.89 0.40
CA PRO A 90 9.85 -0.58 0.36
C PRO A 90 10.17 -1.15 1.75
N LEU A 91 9.34 -2.08 2.23
CA LEU A 91 9.51 -2.71 3.54
C LEU A 91 10.00 -4.16 3.41
N PHE A 92 9.44 -4.91 2.45
CA PHE A 92 9.82 -6.30 2.21
C PHE A 92 9.57 -6.69 0.74
N ARG A 93 10.41 -7.58 0.22
CA ARG A 93 10.20 -8.24 -1.06
C ARG A 93 10.86 -9.62 -1.03
N GLY A 94 10.07 -10.68 -1.16
CA GLY A 94 10.59 -12.04 -1.08
C GLY A 94 9.47 -13.08 -0.96
N HIS A 95 9.84 -14.32 -0.69
CA HIS A 95 8.89 -15.41 -0.51
C HIS A 95 8.45 -15.53 0.95
N ILE A 96 7.16 -15.75 1.16
CA ILE A 96 6.55 -16.11 2.44
C ILE A 96 5.64 -17.31 2.18
N GLU A 97 6.12 -18.51 2.47
CA GLU A 97 5.40 -19.76 2.17
C GLU A 97 4.44 -20.10 3.30
N THR A 98 4.79 -19.76 4.53
CA THR A 98 4.06 -20.19 5.73
C THR A 98 3.61 -19.05 6.64
N GLN A 99 2.58 -19.32 7.45
CA GLN A 99 2.10 -18.43 8.51
C GLN A 99 3.17 -18.11 9.55
N ASP A 100 4.06 -19.06 9.87
CA ASP A 100 5.07 -18.84 10.91
C ASP A 100 6.21 -17.94 10.43
N GLU A 101 6.60 -18.06 9.15
CA GLU A 101 7.49 -17.09 8.50
C GLU A 101 6.85 -15.70 8.48
N ALA A 102 5.57 -15.61 8.10
CA ALA A 102 4.82 -14.36 8.07
C ALA A 102 4.80 -13.67 9.45
N LYS A 103 4.56 -14.42 10.54
CA LYS A 103 4.60 -13.86 11.91
C LYS A 103 5.95 -13.23 12.25
N ILE A 104 7.06 -13.84 11.83
CA ILE A 104 8.40 -13.32 12.10
C ILE A 104 8.69 -12.09 11.23
N ILE A 105 8.46 -12.21 9.92
CA ILE A 105 8.75 -11.17 8.93
C ILE A 105 7.90 -9.94 9.20
N LEU A 106 6.57 -10.08 9.24
CA LEU A 106 5.65 -8.95 9.38
C LEU A 106 5.83 -8.23 10.72
N LYS A 107 6.13 -8.96 11.81
CA LYS A 107 6.49 -8.35 13.10
C LYS A 107 7.78 -7.54 13.04
N ALA A 108 8.78 -7.98 12.26
CA ALA A 108 10.04 -7.26 12.10
C ALA A 108 9.89 -5.95 11.31
N LEU A 109 8.89 -5.87 10.41
CA LEU A 109 8.61 -4.66 9.63
C LEU A 109 8.04 -3.51 10.48
N ARG A 110 7.36 -3.83 11.60
CA ARG A 110 6.75 -2.85 12.53
C ARG A 110 5.84 -1.82 11.83
N PHE A 111 5.15 -2.26 10.78
CA PHE A 111 4.24 -1.41 10.01
C PHE A 111 3.00 -0.99 10.80
N ASP A 112 2.70 -1.67 11.92
CA ASP A 112 1.66 -1.31 12.89
C ASP A 112 1.83 0.09 13.50
N ARG A 113 3.03 0.66 13.36
CA ARG A 113 3.37 2.01 13.82
C ARG A 113 3.14 3.09 12.77
N LEU A 114 2.98 2.69 11.53
CA LEU A 114 2.76 3.59 10.41
C LEU A 114 1.29 3.99 10.40
N ARG A 115 1.04 5.29 10.30
CA ARG A 115 -0.30 5.85 10.34
C ARG A 115 -0.76 6.11 8.91
N PRO A 116 -1.95 5.62 8.51
CA PRO A 116 -2.50 5.97 7.22
C PRO A 116 -2.66 7.48 7.14
N SER A 117 -2.45 8.03 5.95
CA SER A 117 -2.65 9.45 5.69
C SER A 117 -3.24 9.69 4.31
N ILE A 118 -3.84 10.86 4.10
CA ILE A 118 -4.36 11.26 2.79
C ILE A 118 -3.54 12.42 2.26
N ILE A 119 -3.09 12.28 1.02
CA ILE A 119 -2.50 13.35 0.23
C ILE A 119 -3.61 14.25 -0.28
N ARG A 120 -3.46 15.55 -0.04
CA ARG A 120 -4.27 16.60 -0.66
C ARG A 120 -3.39 17.74 -1.17
N ILE A 121 -3.93 18.51 -2.10
CA ILE A 121 -3.38 19.81 -2.50
C ILE A 121 -4.15 20.90 -1.76
N ASP A 122 -3.42 21.82 -1.13
CA ASP A 122 -4.00 22.99 -0.47
C ASP A 122 -4.24 24.17 -1.45
N GLU A 123 -4.76 25.29 -0.93
CA GLU A 123 -5.05 26.48 -1.73
C GLU A 123 -3.80 27.13 -2.35
N ASP A 124 -2.61 26.84 -1.81
CA ASP A 124 -1.31 27.34 -2.28
C ASP A 124 -0.64 26.39 -3.30
N ASN A 125 -1.36 25.36 -3.77
CA ASN A 125 -0.86 24.29 -4.64
C ASN A 125 0.28 23.46 -4.01
N ARG A 126 0.29 23.31 -2.68
CA ARG A 126 1.26 22.47 -1.97
C ARG A 126 0.63 21.16 -1.57
N ILE A 127 1.46 20.12 -1.56
CA ILE A 127 1.08 18.81 -1.06
C ILE A 127 1.03 18.87 0.47
N CYS A 128 -0.09 18.44 1.03
CA CYS A 128 -0.27 18.21 2.45
C CYS A 128 -0.62 16.75 2.69
N CYS A 129 -0.05 16.17 3.74
CA CYS A 129 -0.42 14.85 4.23
C CYS A 129 -1.17 15.01 5.55
N ASP A 130 -2.44 14.64 5.55
CA ASP A 130 -3.18 14.53 6.79
C ASP A 130 -2.97 13.17 7.40
N SER A 131 -2.32 13.15 8.56
CA SER A 131 -2.40 11.98 9.43
C SER A 131 -3.87 11.78 9.82
N LEU A 132 -4.40 10.61 9.49
CA LEU A 132 -5.75 10.20 9.88
C LEU A 132 -5.74 9.56 11.27
#